data_AF-A0A382YWW7-F1
#
_entry.id   AF-A0A382YWW7-F1
#
_cell.length_a   1.000
_cell.length_b   1.000
_cell.length_c   1.000
_cell.angle_alpha   90.00
_cell.angle_beta   90.00
_cell.angle_gamma   90.00
#
_symmetry.space_group_name_H-M   'P 1'
#
loop_
_entity.id
_entity.type
_entity.pdbx_description
1 polymer ?
#
loop_
_entity_poly.entity_id
_entity_poly.type
_entity_poly.pdbx_seq_one_letter_code
_entity_poly.pdbx_strand_id
1 'polypeptide(L)' 'KIIFKVKKIQKIKPENLNGIKFSYNSNNEIAVLYERKKHKIDEIINKIKSTGMEIHDISTEEGNLEDIFIDLTKS' A
#
# COMPACT_ATOMS: atom_id res chain seq x y z
N LYS A 1 1.58 2.64 -9.77
CA LYS A 1 0.33 2.10 -9.15
C LYS A 1 0.73 0.88 -8.35
N ILE A 2 0.12 0.68 -7.18
CA ILE A 2 0.41 -0.48 -6.32
C ILE A 2 -0.91 -1.15 -5.97
N ILE A 3 -0.91 -2.47 -5.87
CA ILE A 3 -2.03 -3.29 -5.45
C ILE A 3 -1.59 -4.05 -4.22
N PHE A 4 -2.33 -3.90 -3.13
CA PHE A 4 -2.12 -4.63 -1.89
C PHE A 4 -3.22 -5.65 -1.71
N LYS A 5 -2.85 -6.91 -1.49
CA LYS A 5 -3.80 -7.94 -1.05
C LYS A 5 -3.75 -8.01 0.47
N VAL A 6 -4.89 -7.76 1.11
CA VAL A 6 -5.00 -7.76 2.57
C VAL A 6 -5.89 -8.87 3.05
N LYS A 7 -5.79 -9.24 4.32
CA LYS A 7 -6.69 -10.21 4.95
C LYS A 7 -8.13 -9.69 5.05
N LYS A 8 -8.26 -8.41 5.41
CA LYS A 8 -9.53 -7.72 5.61
C LYS A 8 -9.36 -6.24 5.32
N ILE A 9 -10.21 -5.70 4.45
CA ILE A 9 -10.19 -4.25 4.14
C ILE A 9 -10.74 -3.45 5.31
N GLN A 10 -10.01 -2.40 5.67
CA GLN A 10 -10.49 -1.31 6.51
C GLN A 10 -10.43 -0.02 5.69
N LYS A 11 -11.54 0.75 5.68
CA LYS A 11 -11.59 2.00 4.93
C LYS A 11 -10.73 3.05 5.63
N ILE A 12 -9.67 3.47 4.97
CA ILE A 12 -8.87 4.62 5.37
C ILE A 12 -9.70 5.88 5.12
N LYS A 13 -9.83 6.73 6.14
CA LYS A 13 -10.53 8.00 6.00
C LYS A 13 -9.83 8.86 4.93
N PRO A 14 -10.58 9.57 4.07
CA PRO A 14 -10.00 10.36 2.97
C PRO A 14 -9.27 11.63 3.44
N GLU A 15 -9.30 11.94 4.73
CA GLU A 15 -8.63 13.11 5.29
C GLU A 15 -7.09 13.00 5.17
N ASN A 16 -6.47 14.06 4.64
CA ASN A 16 -5.02 14.21 4.53
C ASN A 16 -4.29 13.06 3.79
N LEU A 17 -4.77 12.73 2.59
CA LEU A 17 -4.09 11.78 1.72
C LEU A 17 -3.08 12.42 0.74
N ASN A 18 -2.98 13.75 0.70
CA ASN A 18 -1.96 14.55 -0.01
C ASN A 18 -1.41 13.95 -1.34
N GLY A 19 -2.29 13.57 -2.28
CA GLY A 19 -1.85 12.98 -3.57
C GLY A 19 -1.80 11.45 -3.60
N ILE A 20 -2.30 10.78 -2.56
CA ILE A 20 -2.57 9.33 -2.51
C ILE A 20 -4.08 9.11 -2.67
N LYS A 21 -4.45 8.18 -3.54
CA LYS A 21 -5.84 7.73 -3.75
C LYS A 21 -5.92 6.23 -3.49
N PHE A 22 -6.84 5.84 -2.61
CA PHE A 22 -7.15 4.45 -2.32
C PHE A 22 -8.43 4.03 -3.04
N SER A 23 -8.38 2.90 -3.70
CA SER A 23 -9.52 2.22 -4.31
C SER A 23 -9.60 0.81 -3.74
N TYR A 24 -10.80 0.38 -3.37
CA TYR A 24 -11.04 -0.88 -2.67
C TYR A 24 -11.83 -1.82 -3.57
N ASN A 25 -11.33 -3.03 -3.76
CA ASN A 25 -12.00 -4.08 -4.52
C ASN A 25 -12.62 -5.11 -3.57
N SER A 26 -13.63 -5.83 -4.04
CA SER A 26 -14.34 -6.88 -3.30
C SER A 26 -13.48 -8.09 -2.92
N ASN A 27 -12.32 -8.28 -3.56
CA ASN A 27 -11.41 -9.42 -3.32
C ASN A 27 -10.37 -9.18 -2.21
N ASN A 28 -10.66 -8.27 -1.28
CA ASN A 28 -9.69 -7.77 -0.29
C ASN A 28 -8.41 -7.17 -0.93
N GLU A 29 -8.57 -6.51 -2.06
CA GLU A 29 -7.48 -5.80 -2.72
C GLU A 29 -7.66 -4.29 -2.58
N ILE A 30 -6.53 -3.60 -2.40
CA ILE A 30 -6.46 -2.16 -2.30
C ILE A 30 -5.54 -1.66 -3.40
N ALA A 31 -6.11 -0.97 -4.38
CA ALA A 31 -5.36 -0.27 -5.40
C ALA A 31 -5.00 1.13 -4.91
N VAL A 32 -3.72 1.46 -4.96
CA VAL A 32 -3.19 2.76 -4.55
C VAL A 32 -2.56 3.46 -5.74
N LEU A 33 -3.08 4.66 -6.02
CA LEU A 33 -2.49 5.61 -6.95
C LEU A 33 -1.85 6.72 -6.14
N TYR A 34 -0.59 7.01 -6.40
CA TYR A 34 0.16 8.00 -5.64
C TYR A 34 1.15 8.75 -6.54
N GLU A 35 1.46 9.99 -6.15
CA GLU A 35 2.49 10.78 -6.81
C GLU A 35 3.88 10.34 -6.34
N ARG A 36 4.62 9.61 -7.18
CA ARG A 36 5.98 9.10 -6.89
C ARG A 36 7.00 10.18 -6.48
N LYS A 37 6.78 11.43 -6.91
CA LYS A 37 7.64 12.56 -6.53
C LYS A 37 7.42 13.04 -5.10
N LYS A 38 6.27 12.70 -4.49
CA LYS A 38 5.86 13.17 -3.16
C LYS A 38 5.90 12.08 -2.10
N HIS A 39 5.67 10.82 -2.48
CA HIS A 39 5.56 9.70 -1.54
C HIS A 39 6.42 8.52 -2.01
N LYS A 40 6.98 7.80 -1.04
CA LYS A 40 7.64 6.51 -1.25
C LYS A 40 6.68 5.36 -1.00
N ILE A 41 7.01 4.19 -1.53
CA ILE A 41 6.21 2.97 -1.35
C ILE A 41 6.14 2.58 0.14
N ASP A 42 7.25 2.72 0.88
CA ASP A 42 7.33 2.37 2.31
C ASP A 42 6.36 3.20 3.16
N GLU A 43 6.16 4.47 2.81
CA GLU A 43 5.20 5.35 3.49
C GLU A 43 3.77 4.85 3.29
N ILE A 44 3.45 4.36 2.09
CA ILE A 44 2.13 3.80 1.76
C ILE A 44 1.92 2.49 2.52
N ILE A 45 2.92 1.60 2.54
CA ILE A 45 2.89 0.34 3.30
C ILE A 45 2.63 0.63 4.77
N ASN A 46 3.38 1.56 5.36
CA ASN A 46 3.24 1.92 6.76
C ASN A 46 1.84 2.50 7.05
N LYS A 47 1.28 3.30 6.15
CA LYS A 47 -0.08 3.86 6.31
C LYS A 47 -1.17 2.79 6.24
N ILE A 48 -0.99 1.75 5.43
CA ILE A 48 -1.90 0.60 5.39
C ILE A 48 -1.74 -0.20 6.69
N LYS A 49 -0.52 -0.53 7.11
CA LYS A 49 -0.25 -1.26 8.36
C LYS A 49 -0.79 -0.53 9.60
N SER A 50 -0.67 0.81 9.67
CA SER A 50 -1.14 1.61 10.81
C SER A 50 -2.65 1.57 11.01
N THR A 51 -3.41 1.13 10.00
CA THR A 51 -4.86 0.94 10.12
C THR A 51 -5.23 -0.42 10.73
N GLY A 52 -4.25 -1.29 11.01
CA GLY A 52 -4.45 -2.66 11.47
C GLY A 52 -4.78 -3.64 10.35
N MET A 53 -4.57 -3.26 9.09
CA MET A 53 -4.68 -4.18 7.96
C MET A 53 -3.43 -5.06 7.85
N GLU A 54 -3.65 -6.38 7.71
CA GLU A 54 -2.60 -7.38 7.47
C GLU A 54 -2.39 -7.52 5.96
N ILE A 55 -1.20 -7.20 5.47
CA ILE A 55 -0.83 -7.28 4.05
C ILE A 55 -0.26 -8.69 3.78
N HIS A 56 -0.89 -9.42 2.85
CA HIS A 56 -0.43 -10.74 2.41
C HIS A 56 0.42 -10.68 1.16
N ASP A 57 0.13 -9.74 0.27
CA ASP A 57 0.81 -9.63 -1.02
C ASP A 57 0.85 -8.17 -1.49
N ILE A 58 1.90 -7.82 -2.23
CA ILE A 58 2.13 -6.51 -2.81
C ILE A 58 2.51 -6.70 -4.27
N SER A 59 1.71 -6.14 -5.17
CA SER A 59 1.99 -6.13 -6.59
C SER A 59 2.15 -4.70 -7.07
N THR A 60 3.22 -4.41 -7.80
CA THR A 60 3.38 -3.15 -8.50
C THR A 60 4.09 -3.37 -9.82
N GLU A 61 3.76 -2.54 -10.80
CA GLU A 61 4.45 -2.46 -12.08
C GLU A 61 5.78 -1.67 -11.95
N GLU A 62 6.12 -1.23 -10.73
CA GLU A 62 7.35 -0.53 -10.42
C GLU A 62 8.45 -1.55 -10.10
N GLY A 63 9.53 -1.54 -10.88
CA GLY A 63 10.66 -2.49 -10.76
C GLY A 63 11.49 -2.38 -9.46
N ASN A 64 11.01 -1.65 -8.45
CA ASN A 64 11.65 -1.46 -7.14
C ASN A 64 11.09 -2.39 -6.03
N LEU A 65 10.33 -3.44 -6.40
CA LEU A 65 9.80 -4.42 -5.43
C LEU A 65 10.90 -5.17 -4.66
N GLU A 66 12.05 -5.38 -5.30
CA GLU A 66 13.19 -6.11 -4.71
C GLU A 66 13.70 -5.45 -3.42
N ASP A 67 13.85 -4.12 -3.41
CA ASP A 67 14.36 -3.36 -2.27
C ASP A 67 13.39 -3.39 -1.08
N ILE A 68 12.08 -3.33 -1.37
CA ILE A 68 11.01 -3.38 -0.36
C ILE A 68 10.91 -4.76 0.28
N PHE A 69 11.15 -5.81 -0.50
CA PHE A 69 11.12 -7.19 -0.01
C PHE A 69 12.21 -7.44 1.03
N ILE A 70 13.41 -6.89 0.82
CA ILE A 70 14.52 -6.98 1.78
C ILE A 70 14.14 -6.31 3.11
N ASP A 71 13.53 -5.13 3.07
CA ASP A 71 13.12 -4.40 4.28
C ASP A 71 11.98 -5.10 5.04
N LEU A 72 11.06 -5.78 4.33
CA LEU A 72 9.98 -6.54 4.95
C LEU A 72 10.44 -7.87 5.58
N THR A 73 11.51 -8.47 5.09
CA THR A 73 11.99 -9.80 5.53
C THR A 73 13.14 -9.75 6.53
N LYS A 74 13.80 -8.60 6.72
CA LYS A 74 14.89 -8.41 7.69
C LYS A 74 14.44 -8.17 9.14
N SER A 75 13.15 -8.29 9.46
CA SER A 75 12.62 -8.13 10.83
C SER A 75 12.64 -9.43 11.62
#